data_AF-A0A819PQ22-F1
#
_entry.id   AF-A0A819PQ22-F1
#
_cell.length_a   1.000
_cell.length_b   1.000
_cell.length_c   1.000
_cell.angle_alpha   90.00
_cell.angle_beta   90.00
_cell.angle_gamma   90.00
#
_symmetry.space_group_name_H-M   'P 1'
#
loop_
_entity.id
_entity.type
_entity.pdbx_description
1 polymer ?
#
loop_
_entity_poly.entity_id
_entity_poly.type
_entity_poly.pdbx_seq_one_letter_code
_entity_poly.pdbx_strand_id
1 'polypeptide(L)'
;TLTKPPSGSKQFTDTIIDRICVEILPKIHDKIEWLNIESSFINRILLSTNYPNLHTLVLHDLSLERARDLFTNRSYFICVFEYQLSSLVIHTDESQEATSSFEDINIFLYTQILTMFKNLQYLNFSPFAHPNNHQLTFNLSSPNVFSSTLLHLHVIVDTFEDCLYLLDGRFNQLHTFDVTIYFKNVSVSPLINNKVND
;
A
#
# COMPACT_ATOMS: atom_id res chain seq x y z
N THR A 1 -24.62 -4.67 -30.66
CA THR A 1 -23.88 -5.69 -29.89
C THR A 1 -22.39 -5.43 -30.07
N LEU A 2 -21.76 -4.75 -29.11
CA LEU A 2 -20.32 -4.54 -29.10
C LEU A 2 -19.66 -5.84 -28.64
N THR A 3 -19.06 -6.57 -29.58
CA THR A 3 -18.31 -7.80 -29.32
C THR A 3 -17.04 -7.47 -28.55
N LYS A 4 -16.95 -8.03 -27.34
CA LYS A 4 -15.78 -7.99 -26.47
C LYS A 4 -14.55 -8.49 -27.26
N PRO A 5 -13.39 -7.78 -27.22
CA PRO A 5 -12.19 -8.23 -27.92
C PRO A 5 -11.73 -9.60 -27.36
N PRO A 6 -11.07 -10.43 -28.20
CA PRO A 6 -10.72 -11.80 -27.83
C PRO A 6 -9.70 -11.85 -26.69
N SER A 7 -9.85 -12.85 -25.83
CA SER A 7 -9.07 -13.14 -24.61
C SER A 7 -7.58 -13.50 -24.84
N GLY A 8 -7.03 -13.27 -26.02
CA GLY A 8 -5.69 -13.70 -26.42
C GLY A 8 -4.53 -12.95 -25.74
N SER A 9 -4.75 -11.71 -25.30
CA SER A 9 -3.71 -10.91 -24.64
C SER A 9 -3.33 -11.47 -23.27
N LYS A 10 -4.31 -11.92 -22.48
CA LYS A 10 -4.09 -12.44 -21.12
C LYS A 10 -3.28 -13.74 -21.14
N GLN A 11 -3.60 -14.63 -22.09
CA GLN A 11 -2.91 -15.92 -22.25
C GLN A 11 -1.44 -15.76 -22.63
N PHE A 12 -1.13 -14.76 -23.46
CA PHE A 12 0.24 -14.44 -23.83
C PHE A 12 1.05 -13.90 -22.64
N THR A 13 0.47 -12.96 -21.88
CA THR A 13 1.10 -12.43 -20.65
C THR A 13 1.35 -13.54 -19.63
N ASP A 14 0.39 -14.44 -19.43
CA ASP A 14 0.54 -15.55 -18.48
C ASP A 14 1.70 -16.48 -18.87
N THR A 15 1.84 -16.81 -20.15
CA THR A 15 2.94 -17.65 -20.64
C THR A 15 4.31 -17.01 -20.40
N ILE A 16 4.41 -15.68 -20.59
CA ILE A 16 5.65 -14.95 -20.33
C ILE A 16 6.00 -14.96 -18.84
N ILE A 17 5.03 -14.69 -17.98
CA ILE A 17 5.26 -14.67 -16.53
C ILE A 17 5.62 -16.07 -16.02
N ASP A 18 4.99 -17.13 -16.53
CA ASP A 18 5.36 -18.51 -16.16
C ASP A 18 6.81 -18.81 -16.52
N ARG A 19 7.23 -18.40 -17.72
CA ARG A 19 8.62 -18.55 -18.15
C ARG A 19 9.58 -17.76 -17.25
N ILE A 20 9.22 -16.53 -16.87
CA ILE A 20 10.02 -15.72 -15.95
C ILE A 20 10.16 -16.44 -14.59
N CYS A 21 9.05 -16.91 -14.01
CA CYS A 21 9.01 -17.61 -12.73
C CYS A 21 9.77 -18.94 -12.73
N VAL A 22 9.72 -19.70 -13.83
CA VAL A 22 10.30 -21.05 -13.88
C VAL A 22 11.75 -21.05 -14.39
N GLU A 23 12.08 -20.22 -15.39
CA GLU A 23 13.37 -20.31 -16.08
C GLU A 23 14.37 -19.22 -15.70
N ILE A 24 13.87 -18.04 -15.32
CA ILE A 24 14.69 -16.84 -15.17
C ILE A 24 14.94 -16.54 -13.71
N LEU A 25 13.88 -16.33 -12.91
CA LEU A 25 14.00 -15.97 -11.50
C LEU A 25 14.88 -16.94 -10.71
N PRO A 26 14.77 -18.28 -10.86
CA PRO A 26 15.65 -19.23 -10.16
C PRO A 26 17.14 -19.13 -10.51
N LYS A 27 17.52 -18.41 -11.57
CA LYS A 27 18.93 -18.21 -11.97
C LYS A 27 19.53 -16.89 -11.49
N ILE A 28 18.67 -15.95 -11.07
CA ILE A 28 19.09 -14.59 -10.70
C ILE A 28 18.58 -14.15 -9.32
N HIS A 29 17.79 -14.97 -8.62
CA HIS A 29 17.13 -14.62 -7.37
C HIS A 29 18.08 -14.17 -6.26
N ASP A 30 19.29 -14.71 -6.24
CA ASP A 30 20.36 -14.34 -5.32
C ASP A 30 20.94 -12.95 -5.61
N LYS A 31 20.70 -12.39 -6.81
CA LYS A 31 21.17 -11.06 -7.20
C LYS A 31 20.07 -10.00 -7.15
N ILE A 32 18.83 -10.42 -6.89
CA ILE A 32 17.69 -9.51 -6.84
C ILE A 32 17.67 -8.84 -5.46
N GLU A 33 17.98 -7.55 -5.47
CA GLU A 33 17.98 -6.68 -4.30
C GLU A 33 16.71 -5.83 -4.18
N TRP A 34 16.08 -5.56 -5.34
CA TRP A 34 14.89 -4.74 -5.49
C TRP A 34 13.91 -5.43 -6.43
N LEU A 35 12.64 -5.48 -6.04
CA LEU A 35 11.59 -6.12 -6.83
C LEU A 35 10.36 -5.23 -6.88
N ASN A 36 9.90 -4.96 -8.10
CA ASN A 36 8.68 -4.22 -8.36
C ASN A 36 7.65 -5.12 -9.05
N ILE A 37 6.49 -5.30 -8.42
CA ILE A 37 5.48 -6.27 -8.82
C ILE A 37 4.09 -5.64 -8.86
N GLU A 38 3.42 -5.83 -9.98
CA GLU A 38 1.99 -5.57 -10.12
C GLU A 38 1.18 -6.62 -9.34
N SER A 39 0.06 -6.21 -8.73
CA SER A 39 -0.75 -7.05 -7.84
C SER A 39 -1.17 -8.38 -8.45
N SER A 40 -1.41 -8.40 -9.77
CA SER A 40 -1.80 -9.56 -10.56
C SER A 40 -0.75 -10.68 -10.54
N PHE A 41 0.53 -10.35 -10.32
CA PHE A 41 1.66 -11.29 -10.36
C PHE A 41 2.30 -11.59 -9.01
N ILE A 42 1.94 -10.89 -7.93
CA ILE A 42 2.55 -11.01 -6.58
C ILE A 42 2.77 -12.47 -6.16
N ASN A 43 1.70 -13.28 -6.13
CA ASN A 43 1.81 -14.66 -5.66
C ASN A 43 2.72 -15.50 -6.57
N ARG A 44 2.67 -15.30 -7.89
CA ARG A 44 3.49 -16.07 -8.82
C ARG A 44 4.97 -15.74 -8.66
N ILE A 45 5.30 -14.45 -8.61
CA ILE A 45 6.68 -14.00 -8.51
C ILE A 45 7.24 -14.30 -7.12
N LEU A 46 6.55 -13.91 -6.05
CA LEU A 46 7.06 -14.11 -4.70
C LEU A 46 7.17 -15.58 -4.33
N LEU A 47 6.21 -16.43 -4.71
CA LEU A 47 6.26 -17.87 -4.40
C LEU A 47 7.19 -18.67 -5.33
N SER A 48 7.68 -18.09 -6.42
CA SER A 48 8.48 -18.85 -7.41
C SER A 48 9.87 -19.25 -6.93
N THR A 49 10.48 -18.46 -6.05
CA THR A 49 11.84 -18.70 -5.53
C THR A 49 12.07 -17.92 -4.23
N ASN A 50 13.16 -18.22 -3.53
CA ASN A 50 13.61 -17.43 -2.39
C ASN A 50 14.48 -16.26 -2.87
N TYR A 51 14.35 -15.07 -2.28
CA TYR A 51 15.13 -13.89 -2.70
C TYR A 51 16.05 -13.43 -1.56
N PRO A 52 17.18 -14.09 -1.29
CA PRO A 52 17.94 -13.88 -0.05
C PRO A 52 18.49 -12.45 0.14
N ASN A 53 18.69 -11.71 -0.96
CA ASN A 53 19.24 -10.35 -0.93
C ASN A 53 18.18 -9.26 -1.15
N LEU A 54 16.90 -9.62 -1.28
CA LEU A 54 15.82 -8.67 -1.51
C LEU A 54 15.56 -7.83 -0.27
N HIS A 55 15.91 -6.55 -0.33
CA HIS A 55 15.69 -5.64 0.78
C HIS A 55 14.65 -4.57 0.46
N THR A 56 14.27 -4.42 -0.82
CA THR A 56 13.22 -3.49 -1.23
C THR A 56 12.12 -4.17 -2.05
N LEU A 57 10.88 -3.99 -1.63
CA LEU A 57 9.70 -4.49 -2.33
C LEU A 57 8.75 -3.35 -2.69
N VAL A 58 8.34 -3.29 -3.95
CA VAL A 58 7.34 -2.35 -4.48
C VAL A 58 6.15 -3.12 -5.01
N LEU A 59 4.95 -2.80 -4.50
CA LEU A 59 3.69 -3.41 -4.88
C LEU A 59 2.79 -2.35 -5.51
N HIS A 60 2.40 -2.54 -6.78
CA HIS A 60 1.47 -1.67 -7.49
C HIS A 60 0.12 -2.32 -7.73
N ASP A 61 -0.87 -1.48 -7.99
CA ASP A 61 -2.24 -1.85 -8.36
C ASP A 61 -2.89 -2.81 -7.37
N LEU A 62 -2.54 -2.70 -6.09
CA LEU A 62 -2.98 -3.63 -5.06
C LEU A 62 -4.35 -3.20 -4.54
N SER A 63 -5.43 -3.86 -4.98
CA SER A 63 -6.75 -3.63 -4.38
C SER A 63 -6.69 -3.81 -2.85
N LEU A 64 -7.47 -3.01 -2.10
CA LEU A 64 -7.45 -3.05 -0.64
C LEU A 64 -7.83 -4.42 -0.06
N GLU A 65 -8.75 -5.16 -0.69
CA GLU A 65 -9.09 -6.54 -0.29
C GLU A 65 -7.88 -7.48 -0.43
N ARG A 66 -7.23 -7.46 -1.59
CA ARG A 66 -6.03 -8.26 -1.83
C ARG A 66 -4.88 -7.88 -0.91
N ALA A 67 -4.70 -6.58 -0.61
CA ALA A 67 -3.75 -6.13 0.40
C ALA A 67 -4.10 -6.72 1.76
N ARG A 68 -5.38 -6.64 2.16
CA ARG A 68 -5.85 -7.19 3.42
C ARG A 68 -5.56 -8.68 3.51
N ASP A 69 -5.88 -9.46 2.47
CA ASP A 69 -5.61 -10.89 2.44
C ASP A 69 -4.10 -11.18 2.54
N LEU A 70 -3.29 -10.43 1.80
CA LEU A 70 -1.83 -10.54 1.79
C LEU A 70 -1.22 -10.33 3.18
N PHE A 71 -1.68 -9.31 3.90
CA PHE A 71 -1.14 -8.93 5.21
C PHE A 71 -1.87 -9.59 6.40
N THR A 72 -3.05 -10.19 6.17
CA THR A 72 -3.75 -11.03 7.15
C THR A 72 -3.12 -12.42 7.21
N ASN A 73 -2.83 -13.02 6.05
CA ASN A 73 -2.25 -14.35 5.98
C ASN A 73 -0.72 -14.28 6.13
N ARG A 74 -0.32 -13.95 7.36
CA ARG A 74 1.05 -13.75 7.84
C ARG A 74 2.06 -14.83 7.44
N SER A 75 1.60 -16.04 7.11
CA SER A 75 2.41 -17.25 7.03
C SER A 75 3.55 -17.19 6.01
N TYR A 76 3.37 -16.60 4.84
CA TYR A 76 4.44 -16.54 3.84
C TYR A 76 5.34 -15.30 4.01
N PHE A 77 4.73 -14.11 4.10
CA PHE A 77 5.49 -12.86 4.17
C PHE A 77 6.35 -12.75 5.44
N ILE A 78 5.87 -13.22 6.59
CA ILE A 78 6.68 -13.21 7.81
C ILE A 78 7.85 -14.18 7.66
N CYS A 79 7.58 -15.41 7.25
CA CYS A 79 8.61 -16.44 7.16
C CYS A 79 9.77 -16.08 6.23
N VAL A 80 9.50 -15.33 5.15
CA VAL A 80 10.52 -14.97 4.16
C VAL A 80 11.10 -13.59 4.40
N PHE A 81 10.28 -12.60 4.77
CA PHE A 81 10.66 -11.18 4.67
C PHE A 81 10.70 -10.42 6.01
N GLU A 82 10.30 -11.01 7.14
CA GLU A 82 10.19 -10.33 8.45
C GLU A 82 11.45 -9.53 8.81
N TYR A 83 12.64 -10.12 8.63
CA TYR A 83 13.92 -9.48 8.92
C TYR A 83 14.66 -8.99 7.68
N GLN A 84 14.13 -9.26 6.48
CA GLN A 84 14.87 -9.07 5.24
C GLN A 84 14.62 -7.70 4.62
N LEU A 85 13.36 -7.24 4.64
CA LEU A 85 12.98 -5.98 4.01
C LEU A 85 13.38 -4.79 4.87
N SER A 86 14.13 -3.87 4.26
CA SER A 86 14.40 -2.53 4.78
C SER A 86 13.52 -1.47 4.14
N SER A 87 12.98 -1.73 2.94
CA SER A 87 12.11 -0.80 2.22
C SER A 87 10.87 -1.49 1.66
N LEU A 88 9.71 -0.87 1.87
CA LEU A 88 8.42 -1.31 1.35
C LEU A 88 7.65 -0.14 0.77
N VAL A 89 7.19 -0.31 -0.47
CA VAL A 89 6.35 0.65 -1.18
C VAL A 89 5.06 -0.05 -1.59
N ILE A 90 3.91 0.52 -1.24
CA ILE A 90 2.61 -0.01 -1.59
C ILE A 90 1.77 1.10 -2.21
N HIS A 91 1.31 0.83 -3.42
CA HIS A 91 0.34 1.63 -4.15
C HIS A 91 -0.93 0.79 -4.33
N THR A 92 -2.05 1.28 -3.79
CA THR A 92 -3.33 0.59 -3.92
C THR A 92 -4.13 1.15 -5.11
N ASP A 93 -4.95 0.30 -5.72
CA ASP A 93 -5.81 0.67 -6.87
C ASP A 93 -7.22 1.12 -6.43
N GLU A 94 -7.90 1.88 -7.30
CA GLU A 94 -9.21 2.52 -7.19
C GLU A 94 -10.40 1.54 -7.34
N SER A 95 -10.15 0.27 -7.67
CA SER A 95 -11.13 -0.56 -8.38
C SER A 95 -12.35 -1.11 -7.61
N GLN A 96 -12.70 -0.63 -6.41
CA GLN A 96 -13.96 -1.05 -5.76
C GLN A 96 -14.73 0.05 -5.03
N GLU A 97 -16.06 -0.03 -5.13
CA GLU A 97 -17.04 0.91 -4.58
C GLU A 97 -16.80 1.17 -3.09
N ALA A 98 -16.60 2.46 -2.80
CA ALA A 98 -16.62 3.11 -1.50
C ALA A 98 -17.60 2.50 -0.48
N THR A 99 -17.15 1.53 0.31
CA THR A 99 -17.87 1.13 1.52
C THR A 99 -17.18 1.75 2.74
N SER A 100 -17.96 2.06 3.78
CA SER A 100 -17.45 2.65 5.03
C SER A 100 -16.40 1.79 5.77
N SER A 101 -16.09 0.58 5.27
CA SER A 101 -15.02 -0.27 5.80
C SER A 101 -13.61 0.06 5.31
N PHE A 102 -13.41 1.05 4.44
CA PHE A 102 -12.09 1.35 3.89
C PHE A 102 -11.11 2.03 4.86
N GLU A 103 -11.61 2.90 5.75
CA GLU A 103 -10.80 3.53 6.81
C GLU A 103 -10.16 2.45 7.70
N ASP A 104 -10.97 1.49 8.14
CA ASP A 104 -10.53 0.35 8.96
C ASP A 104 -9.46 -0.49 8.26
N ILE A 105 -9.56 -0.68 6.94
CA ILE A 105 -8.60 -1.47 6.18
C ILE A 105 -7.25 -0.77 6.09
N ASN A 106 -7.20 0.53 5.80
CA ASN A 106 -5.91 1.24 5.69
C ASN A 106 -5.17 1.27 7.04
N ILE A 107 -5.90 1.50 8.14
CA ILE A 107 -5.33 1.44 9.50
C ILE A 107 -4.84 0.02 9.82
N PHE A 108 -5.64 -1.00 9.46
CA PHE A 108 -5.26 -2.40 9.62
C PHE A 108 -3.98 -2.72 8.86
N LEU A 109 -3.90 -2.36 7.58
CA LEU A 109 -2.74 -2.60 6.72
C LEU A 109 -1.49 -1.95 7.30
N TYR A 110 -1.60 -0.67 7.65
CA TYR A 110 -0.52 0.08 8.26
C TYR A 110 0.00 -0.60 9.54
N THR A 111 -0.93 -0.99 10.41
CA THR A 111 -0.63 -1.72 11.66
C THR A 111 0.05 -3.06 11.38
N GLN A 112 -0.45 -3.83 10.41
CA GLN A 112 0.14 -5.12 10.06
C GLN A 112 1.55 -4.96 9.52
N ILE A 113 1.78 -4.04 8.58
CA ILE A 113 3.08 -3.78 7.97
C ILE A 113 4.12 -3.47 9.06
N LEU A 114 3.84 -2.50 9.92
CA LEU A 114 4.77 -2.08 10.97
C LEU A 114 5.03 -3.17 12.00
N THR A 115 4.04 -4.04 12.27
CA THR A 115 4.22 -5.17 13.18
C THR A 115 5.05 -6.29 12.54
N MET A 116 4.88 -6.48 11.23
CA MET A 116 5.37 -7.61 10.45
C MET A 116 6.86 -7.50 10.12
N PHE A 117 7.36 -6.31 9.77
CA PHE A 117 8.73 -6.14 9.28
C PHE A 117 9.61 -5.49 10.34
N LYS A 118 10.52 -6.26 10.95
CA LYS A 118 11.35 -5.80 12.07
C LYS A 118 12.44 -4.82 11.65
N ASN A 119 12.95 -4.97 10.43
CA ASN A 119 14.05 -4.18 9.91
C ASN A 119 13.61 -3.08 8.94
N LEU A 120 12.30 -2.81 8.86
CA LEU A 120 11.76 -1.81 7.93
C LEU A 120 12.20 -0.40 8.31
N GLN A 121 13.00 0.21 7.44
CA GLN A 121 13.51 1.57 7.59
C GLN A 121 12.75 2.57 6.73
N TYR A 122 12.22 2.14 5.59
CA TYR A 122 11.53 2.98 4.62
C TYR A 122 10.15 2.40 4.32
N LEU A 123 9.10 3.16 4.63
CA LEU A 123 7.73 2.80 4.27
C LEU A 123 7.12 3.92 3.42
N ASN A 124 6.69 3.58 2.21
CA ASN A 124 5.82 4.42 1.40
C ASN A 124 4.48 3.71 1.24
N PHE A 125 3.48 4.19 1.98
CA PHE A 125 2.13 3.68 1.92
C PHE A 125 1.23 4.75 1.29
N SER A 126 0.92 4.55 0.01
CA SER A 126 0.09 5.47 -0.77
C SER A 126 -1.25 4.78 -1.07
N PRO A 127 -2.20 4.78 -0.11
CA PRO A 127 -3.54 4.33 -0.39
C PRO A 127 -4.20 5.27 -1.40
N PHE A 128 -4.97 4.73 -2.32
CA PHE A 128 -5.70 5.54 -3.29
C PHE A 128 -6.66 6.49 -2.58
N ALA A 129 -6.51 7.78 -2.92
CA ALA A 129 -7.28 8.90 -2.41
C ALA A 129 -8.57 9.07 -3.22
N HIS A 130 -9.66 8.40 -2.84
CA HIS A 130 -10.94 8.67 -3.51
C HIS A 130 -11.46 10.06 -3.08
N PRO A 131 -11.91 10.94 -3.99
CA PRO A 131 -12.32 12.31 -3.64
C PRO A 131 -13.46 12.40 -2.62
N ASN A 132 -14.24 11.33 -2.50
CA ASN A 132 -15.40 11.25 -1.61
C ASN A 132 -15.16 10.41 -0.35
N ASN A 133 -14.12 9.57 -0.32
CA ASN A 133 -13.85 8.69 0.82
C ASN A 133 -12.79 9.26 1.72
N HIS A 134 -12.91 8.89 2.99
CA HIS A 134 -11.96 9.25 4.00
C HIS A 134 -10.68 8.42 3.83
N GLN A 135 -9.56 9.09 3.71
CA GLN A 135 -8.21 8.54 3.85
C GLN A 135 -7.87 8.44 5.33
N LEU A 136 -6.99 7.48 5.66
CA LEU A 136 -6.44 7.20 7.00
C LEU A 136 -6.92 8.11 8.14
N THR A 137 -8.13 7.89 8.63
CA THR A 137 -8.67 8.52 9.84
C THR A 137 -8.27 7.67 11.02
N PHE A 138 -7.20 8.04 11.71
CA PHE A 138 -6.70 7.23 12.81
C PHE A 138 -7.59 7.37 14.05
N ASN A 139 -8.66 6.58 14.16
CA ASN A 139 -9.33 6.36 15.45
C ASN A 139 -8.52 5.36 16.30
N LEU A 140 -7.23 5.63 16.47
CA LEU A 140 -6.30 4.75 17.17
C LEU A 140 -6.20 5.13 18.64
N SER A 141 -7.24 4.76 19.40
CA SER A 141 -7.14 4.62 20.86
C SER A 141 -6.22 3.47 21.28
N SER A 142 -5.63 2.72 20.34
CA SER A 142 -4.69 1.63 20.62
C SER A 142 -3.22 2.09 20.50
N PRO A 143 -2.45 2.12 21.61
CA PRO A 143 -1.05 2.55 21.65
C PRO A 143 -0.05 1.52 21.07
N ASN A 144 -0.52 0.54 20.29
CA ASN A 144 0.27 -0.67 19.95
C ASN A 144 0.99 -0.59 18.60
N VAL A 145 0.89 0.51 17.87
CA VAL A 145 1.57 0.69 16.57
C VAL A 145 2.83 1.51 16.79
N PHE A 146 3.97 0.84 16.87
CA PHE A 146 5.29 1.45 17.06
C PHE A 146 6.29 0.80 16.10
N SER A 147 7.23 1.59 15.61
CA SER A 147 8.44 1.07 14.97
C SER A 147 9.67 1.77 15.54
N SER A 148 10.65 0.97 15.97
CA SER A 148 11.98 1.45 16.38
C SER A 148 12.97 1.53 15.24
N THR A 149 12.64 1.05 14.05
CA THR A 149 13.58 0.96 12.92
C THR A 149 13.21 1.87 11.77
N LEU A 150 11.98 2.39 11.75
CA LEU A 150 11.49 3.25 10.69
C LEU A 150 12.18 4.62 10.75
N LEU A 151 12.90 4.95 9.67
CA LEU A 151 13.64 6.19 9.48
C LEU A 151 12.91 7.15 8.53
N HIS A 152 12.18 6.59 7.55
CA HIS A 152 11.44 7.33 6.54
C HIS A 152 10.02 6.79 6.41
N LEU A 153 9.05 7.69 6.51
CA LEU A 153 7.64 7.38 6.35
C LEU A 153 7.04 8.34 5.33
N HIS A 154 6.55 7.81 4.22
CA HIS A 154 5.68 8.51 3.28
C HIS A 154 4.25 7.97 3.38
N VAL A 155 3.30 8.85 3.65
CA VAL A 155 1.87 8.51 3.78
C VAL A 155 0.98 9.56 3.16
N ILE A 156 -0.23 9.13 2.82
CA ILE A 156 -1.31 9.99 2.34
C ILE A 156 -2.42 10.00 3.40
N VAL A 157 -2.84 11.17 3.86
CA VAL A 157 -3.85 11.33 4.93
C VAL A 157 -4.91 12.39 4.57
N ASP A 158 -6.03 12.36 5.26
CA ASP A 158 -7.15 13.29 5.06
C ASP A 158 -6.94 14.64 5.74
N THR A 159 -6.48 14.62 6.99
CA THR A 159 -6.39 15.82 7.83
C THR A 159 -4.99 16.00 8.41
N PHE A 160 -4.72 17.22 8.86
CA PHE A 160 -3.48 17.50 9.57
C PHE A 160 -3.46 16.82 10.95
N GLU A 161 -4.62 16.67 11.58
CA GLU A 161 -4.80 15.95 12.83
C GLU A 161 -4.35 14.48 12.70
N ASP A 162 -4.68 13.81 11.60
CA ASP A 162 -4.20 12.44 11.33
C ASP A 162 -2.66 12.36 11.26
N CYS A 163 -1.99 13.41 10.75
CA CYS A 163 -0.52 13.50 10.78
C CYS A 163 0.00 13.53 12.23
N LEU A 164 -0.61 14.36 13.07
CA LEU A 164 -0.20 14.50 14.46
C LEU A 164 -0.40 13.18 15.22
N TYR A 165 -1.49 12.46 14.95
CA TYR A 165 -1.76 11.15 15.55
C TYR A 165 -0.73 10.09 15.15
N LEU A 166 -0.25 10.11 13.91
CA LEU A 166 0.84 9.23 13.48
C LEU A 166 2.15 9.52 14.21
N LEU A 167 2.43 10.79 14.48
CA LEU A 167 3.67 11.24 15.12
C LEU A 167 3.66 11.15 16.65
N ASP A 168 2.54 10.79 17.27
CA ASP A 168 2.35 10.79 18.73
C ASP A 168 3.16 9.68 19.45
N GLY A 169 4.49 9.82 19.46
CA GLY A 169 5.44 8.97 20.16
C GLY A 169 5.74 7.60 19.51
N ARG A 170 5.19 7.33 18.32
CA ARG A 170 5.20 5.99 17.69
C ARG A 170 6.49 5.65 16.92
N PHE A 171 7.24 6.68 16.49
CA PHE A 171 8.42 6.54 15.63
C PHE A 171 9.60 7.32 16.19
N ASN A 172 10.32 6.70 17.12
CA ASN A 172 11.42 7.31 17.85
C ASN A 172 12.73 7.45 17.05
N GLN A 173 12.85 6.79 15.90
CA GLN A 173 13.98 6.95 14.97
C GLN A 173 13.61 7.67 13.67
N LEU A 174 12.37 8.19 13.55
CA LEU A 174 11.92 8.82 12.32
C LEU A 174 12.72 10.10 12.05
N HIS A 175 13.37 10.15 10.88
CA HIS A 175 14.13 11.31 10.41
C HIS A 175 13.35 12.09 9.36
N THR A 176 12.60 11.39 8.51
CA THR A 176 11.83 12.00 7.44
C THR A 176 10.39 11.54 7.51
N PHE A 177 9.48 12.52 7.56
CA PHE A 177 8.04 12.29 7.50
C PHE A 177 7.46 13.08 6.33
N ASP A 178 7.28 12.38 5.22
CA ASP A 178 6.71 12.94 4.00
C ASP A 178 5.20 12.68 4.01
N VAL A 179 4.40 13.74 4.00
CA VAL A 179 2.95 13.59 4.06
C VAL A 179 2.30 14.34 2.92
N THR A 180 1.41 13.64 2.23
CA THR A 180 0.45 14.26 1.31
C THR A 180 -0.90 14.36 1.99
N ILE A 181 -1.42 15.58 2.14
CA ILE A 181 -2.76 15.83 2.69
C ILE A 181 -3.71 16.12 1.53
N TYR A 182 -4.77 15.32 1.39
CA TYR A 182 -5.81 15.59 0.40
C TYR A 182 -6.96 16.38 1.01
N PHE A 183 -7.05 17.65 0.63
CA PHE A 183 -8.24 18.43 0.92
C PHE A 183 -9.38 17.95 0.02
N LYS A 184 -10.44 17.37 0.61
CA LYS A 184 -11.70 17.21 -0.11
C LYS A 184 -12.10 18.59 -0.63
N ASN A 185 -12.33 18.71 -1.93
CA ASN A 185 -12.91 19.92 -2.51
C ASN A 185 -14.29 20.13 -1.87
N VAL A 186 -14.34 20.88 -0.78
CA VAL A 186 -15.59 21.40 -0.25
C VAL A 186 -16.13 22.23 -1.40
N SER A 187 -17.22 21.77 -2.01
CA SER A 187 -17.96 22.57 -2.96
C SER A 187 -18.33 23.85 -2.22
N VAL A 188 -17.60 24.93 -2.54
CA VAL A 188 -17.88 26.26 -2.01
C VAL A 188 -19.22 26.63 -2.64
N SER A 189 -20.31 26.29 -1.95
CA SER A 189 -21.62 26.82 -2.30
C SER A 189 -21.45 28.34 -2.27
N PRO A 190 -21.72 29.07 -3.36
CA PRO A 190 -21.52 30.51 -3.36
C PRO A 190 -22.47 31.11 -2.31
N LEU A 191 -21.90 31.50 -1.18
CA LEU A 191 -22.55 32.23 -0.09
C LEU A 191 -22.78 33.68 -0.52
N ILE A 192 -23.40 33.91 -1.68
CA ILE A 192 -23.91 35.22 -2.09
C ILE A 192 -25.23 35.02 -2.83
N ASN A 193 -26.30 34.86 -2.05
CA ASN A 193 -27.65 35.08 -2.55
C ASN A 193 -28.10 36.48 -2.08
N ASN A 194 -27.47 37.52 -2.63
CA ASN A 194 -27.98 38.88 -2.51
C ASN A 194 -29.18 39.01 -3.45
N LYS A 195 -30.35 38.55 -3.00
CA LYS A 195 -31.61 39.07 -3.54
C LYS A 195 -31.76 40.51 -3.08
N VAL A 196 -31.34 41.44 -3.92
CA VAL A 196 -31.91 42.79 -3.91
C VAL A 196 -33.29 42.64 -4.56
N ASN A 197 -34.34 42.73 -3.74
CA ASN A 197 -35.69 42.89 -4.27
C ASN A 197 -35.85 44.37 -4.62
N ASP A 198 -36.10 44.66 -5.90
CA ASP A 198 -36.74 45.90 -6.34
C ASP A 198 -38.26 45.81 -6.13
#